data_AF-A0A7V2QUY3-F1
#
_entry.id   AF-A0A7V2QUY3-F1
#
_cell.length_a   1.000
_cell.length_b   1.000
_cell.length_c   1.000
_cell.angle_alpha   90.00
_cell.angle_beta   90.00
_cell.angle_gamma   90.00
#
_symmetry.space_group_name_H-M   'P 1'
#
loop_
_entity.id
_entity.type
_entity.pdbx_description
1 polymer ?
#
loop_
_entity_poly.entity_id
_entity_poly.type
_entity_poly.pdbx_seq_one_letter_code
_entity_poly.pdbx_strand_id
1 'polypeptide(L)'
;MAEETVIHNSVGQALTTDIIESTFKILDKIRKSGCKLTLIANDNSVSARNIVKTTSLENYFNVIVISEELGVEKPDQQIFVAALAKL
;
A
#
# COMPACT_ATOMS: atom_id res chain seq x y z
N MET A 1 -11.75 -16.57 -0.34
CA MET A 1 -10.73 -16.95 0.65
C MET A 1 -10.44 -15.68 1.41
N ALA A 2 -10.82 -15.58 2.68
CA ALA A 2 -10.40 -14.44 3.49
C ALA A 2 -8.87 -14.56 3.62
N GLU A 3 -8.14 -13.48 3.37
CA GLU A 3 -6.75 -13.40 3.79
C GLU A 3 -6.76 -13.59 5.31
N GLU A 4 -6.33 -14.77 5.76
CA GLU A 4 -6.55 -15.32 7.11
C GLU A 4 -5.94 -14.46 8.23
N THR A 5 -5.20 -13.41 7.84
CA THR A 5 -4.37 -12.57 8.68
C THR A 5 -4.84 -11.11 8.73
N VAL A 6 -5.87 -10.72 7.95
CA VAL A 6 -6.39 -9.34 7.97
C VAL A 6 -7.50 -9.21 9.02
N ILE A 7 -7.27 -8.35 10.01
CA ILE A 7 -8.27 -8.02 11.03
C ILE A 7 -9.20 -6.96 10.46
N HIS A 8 -10.51 -7.20 10.50
CA HIS A 8 -11.52 -6.26 10.00
C HIS A 8 -12.38 -5.69 11.13
N ASN A 9 -12.92 -4.48 10.92
CA ASN A 9 -13.91 -3.88 11.82
C ASN A 9 -15.33 -4.42 11.54
N SER A 10 -16.32 -3.96 12.32
CA SER A 10 -17.72 -4.38 12.21
C SER A 10 -18.40 -4.05 10.88
N VAL A 11 -17.82 -3.15 10.08
CA VAL A 11 -18.30 -2.79 8.73
C VAL A 11 -17.43 -3.40 7.62
N GLY A 12 -16.55 -4.33 7.96
CA GLY A 12 -15.76 -5.10 6.98
C GLY A 12 -14.54 -4.37 6.42
N GLN A 13 -14.09 -3.27 7.03
CA GLN A 13 -12.85 -2.59 6.63
C GLN A 13 -11.66 -3.18 7.35
N ALA A 14 -10.52 -3.32 6.66
CA ALA A 14 -9.29 -3.78 7.29
C ALA A 14 -8.81 -2.76 8.33
N LEU A 15 -8.41 -3.25 9.50
CA LEU A 15 -7.78 -2.49 10.57
C LEU A 15 -6.27 -2.66 10.55
N THR A 16 -5.81 -3.90 10.35
CA THR A 16 -4.39 -4.24 10.27
C THR A 16 -4.22 -5.64 9.67
N THR A 17 -2.98 -5.98 9.36
CA THR A 17 -2.57 -7.31 8.93
C THR A 17 -1.15 -7.60 9.40
N ASP A 18 -0.74 -8.86 9.42
CA ASP A 18 0.65 -9.21 9.65
C ASP A 18 1.47 -8.96 8.39
N ILE A 19 2.65 -8.40 8.58
CA ILE A 19 3.62 -8.20 7.50
C ILE A 19 4.59 -9.37 7.50
N ILE A 20 4.87 -9.92 6.31
CA ILE A 20 5.94 -10.91 6.12
C ILE A 20 7.23 -10.32 6.69
N GLU A 21 7.84 -10.99 7.66
CA GLU A 21 8.97 -10.51 8.47
C GLU A 21 10.10 -9.88 7.63
N SER A 22 10.39 -10.47 6.47
CA SER A 22 11.47 -10.04 5.58
C SER A 22 11.18 -8.74 4.79
N THR A 23 9.92 -8.28 4.76
CA THR A 23 9.47 -7.12 3.96
C THR A 23 10.25 -5.87 4.30
N PHE A 24 10.32 -5.50 5.58
CA PHE A 24 11.01 -4.28 6.00
C PHE A 24 12.50 -4.33 5.64
N LYS A 25 13.15 -5.49 5.83
CA LYS A 25 14.57 -5.67 5.47
C LYS A 25 14.82 -5.45 3.97
N ILE A 26 13.89 -5.86 3.10
CA ILE A 26 13.99 -5.66 1.66
C ILE A 26 13.76 -4.19 1.30
N LEU A 27 12.68 -3.58 1.81
CA LEU A 27 12.38 -2.16 1.57
C LEU A 27 13.53 -1.26 2.00
N ASP A 28 14.15 -1.56 3.15
CA ASP A 28 15.28 -0.81 3.67
C ASP A 28 16.52 -0.91 2.78
N LYS A 29 16.80 -2.10 2.23
CA LYS A 29 17.91 -2.31 1.29
C LYS A 29 17.69 -1.52 0.00
N ILE A 30 16.48 -1.53 -0.55
CA ILE A 30 16.15 -0.80 -1.79
C ILE A 30 16.23 0.72 -1.56
N ARG A 31 15.74 1.22 -0.41
CA ARG A 31 15.86 2.64 -0.06
C ARG A 31 17.32 3.05 0.09
N LYS A 32 18.14 2.22 0.74
CA LYS A 32 19.58 2.45 0.92
C LYS A 32 20.37 2.41 -0.39
N SER A 33 19.86 1.79 -1.45
CA SER A 33 20.45 1.86 -2.79
C SER A 33 20.10 3.15 -3.56
N GLY A 34 19.38 4.09 -2.93
CA GLY A 34 19.01 5.37 -3.53
C GLY A 34 17.72 5.35 -4.36
N CYS A 35 16.97 4.25 -4.35
CA CYS A 35 15.71 4.14 -5.08
C CYS A 35 14.57 4.82 -4.30
N LYS A 36 13.78 5.66 -4.98
CA LYS A 36 12.46 6.07 -4.49
C LYS A 36 11.48 4.91 -4.61
N LEU A 37 10.59 4.78 -3.64
CA LEU A 37 9.61 3.69 -3.58
C LEU A 37 8.20 4.25 -3.65
N THR A 38 7.31 3.55 -4.35
CA THR A 38 5.89 3.90 -4.46
C THR A 38 5.03 2.67 -4.29
N LEU A 39 3.93 2.81 -3.54
CA LEU A 39 2.91 1.78 -3.37
C LEU A 39 1.70 2.10 -4.25
N ILE A 40 1.25 1.13 -5.04
CA ILE A 40 0.03 1.22 -5.83
C ILE A 40 -0.88 0.05 -5.45
N ALA A 41 -2.00 0.32 -4.78
CA ALA A 41 -2.91 -0.69 -4.28
C ALA A 41 -4.29 -0.58 -4.96
N ASN A 42 -4.82 -1.72 -5.43
CA ASN A 42 -6.23 -1.81 -5.79
C ASN A 42 -6.98 -2.21 -4.52
N ASP A 43 -7.59 -1.24 -3.85
CA ASP A 43 -8.32 -1.44 -2.58
C ASP A 43 -9.22 -0.23 -2.32
N ASN A 44 -10.10 -0.36 -1.33
CA ASN A 44 -10.79 0.78 -0.74
C ASN A 44 -9.81 1.60 0.11
N SER A 45 -10.05 2.90 0.12
CA SER A 45 -9.19 3.92 0.72
C SER A 45 -9.02 3.67 2.21
N VAL A 46 -10.09 3.34 2.92
CA VAL A 46 -10.03 3.17 4.38
C VAL A 46 -9.19 1.96 4.77
N SER A 47 -9.41 0.81 4.14
CA SER A 47 -8.69 -0.43 4.45
C SER A 47 -7.20 -0.32 4.13
N ALA A 48 -6.86 0.18 2.92
CA ALA A 48 -5.47 0.35 2.55
C ALA A 48 -4.74 1.37 3.42
N ARG A 49 -5.38 2.50 3.75
CA ARG A 49 -4.78 3.52 4.62
C ARG A 49 -4.60 3.00 6.05
N ASN A 50 -5.55 2.22 6.56
CA ASN A 50 -5.40 1.57 7.86
C ASN A 50 -4.20 0.63 7.87
N ILE A 51 -4.14 -0.32 6.92
CA ILE A 51 -3.04 -1.29 6.83
C ILE A 51 -1.70 -0.57 6.74
N VAL A 52 -1.54 0.38 5.81
CA VAL A 52 -0.29 1.08 5.60
C VAL A 52 0.17 1.83 6.87
N LYS A 53 -0.78 2.44 7.59
CA LYS A 53 -0.50 3.20 8.81
C LYS A 53 -0.17 2.28 9.98
N THR A 54 -0.99 1.28 10.26
CA THR A 54 -0.80 0.40 11.43
C THR A 54 0.44 -0.47 11.30
N THR A 55 0.82 -0.83 10.08
CA THR A 55 2.04 -1.60 9.79
C THR A 55 3.28 -0.71 9.62
N SER A 56 3.15 0.61 9.73
CA SER A 56 4.22 1.58 9.51
C SER A 56 4.87 1.55 8.12
N LEU A 57 4.20 0.92 7.13
CA LEU A 57 4.66 0.87 5.73
C LEU A 57 4.72 2.25 5.07
N GLU A 58 3.90 3.21 5.52
CA GLU A 58 3.93 4.60 5.03
C GLU A 58 5.33 5.23 5.08
N ASN A 59 6.17 4.83 6.04
CA ASN A 59 7.51 5.38 6.23
C ASN A 59 8.51 4.94 5.14
N TYR A 60 8.14 3.99 4.27
CA TYR A 60 9.00 3.46 3.23
C TYR A 60 8.67 3.98 1.84
N PHE A 61 7.45 4.47 1.61
CA PHE A 61 6.98 4.89 0.29
C PHE A 61 6.89 6.40 0.18
N ASN A 62 7.49 6.97 -0.86
CA ASN A 62 7.40 8.40 -1.18
C ASN A 62 5.98 8.78 -1.62
N VAL A 63 5.33 7.86 -2.34
CA VAL A 63 3.99 8.04 -2.90
C VAL A 63 3.19 6.78 -2.60
N ILE A 64 1.93 6.97 -2.21
CA ILE A 64 0.96 5.89 -2.04
C ILE A 64 -0.28 6.27 -2.83
N VAL A 65 -0.63 5.42 -3.81
CA VAL A 65 -1.81 5.56 -4.67
C VAL A 65 -2.75 4.41 -4.39
N ILE A 66 -3.98 4.74 -4.02
CA ILE A 66 -5.07 3.78 -3.81
C ILE A 66 -6.08 3.96 -4.96
N SER A 67 -6.53 2.86 -5.56
CA SER A 67 -7.40 2.90 -6.75
C SER A 67 -8.74 3.61 -6.50
N GLU A 68 -9.37 3.38 -5.34
CA GLU A 68 -10.64 4.04 -5.00
C GLU A 68 -10.50 5.57 -4.92
N GLU A 69 -9.38 6.07 -4.40
CA GLU A 69 -9.09 7.51 -4.33
C GLU A 69 -8.94 8.14 -5.73
N LEU A 70 -8.50 7.34 -6.72
CA LEU A 70 -8.22 7.79 -8.08
C LEU A 70 -9.37 7.49 -9.06
N GLY A 71 -10.30 6.60 -8.70
CA GLY A 71 -11.37 6.11 -9.57
C GLY A 71 -10.89 5.22 -10.73
N VAL A 72 -9.61 4.83 -10.75
CA VAL A 72 -9.01 3.94 -11.75
C VAL A 72 -8.15 2.91 -11.05
N GLU A 73 -8.15 1.69 -11.56
CA GLU A 73 -7.45 0.55 -10.96
C GLU A 73 -6.47 -0.11 -11.93
N LYS A 74 -5.50 -0.85 -11.40
CA LYS A 74 -4.67 -1.73 -12.24
C LYS A 74 -5.59 -2.76 -12.91
N PRO A 75 -5.40 -3.09 -14.20
CA PRO A 75 -4.22 -2.82 -15.01
C PRO A 75 -4.27 -1.52 -15.85
N ASP A 76 -5.21 -0.60 -15.62
CA ASP A 76 -5.27 0.67 -16.37
C ASP A 76 -3.95 1.45 -16.18
N GLN A 77 -3.35 1.89 -17.29
CA GLN A 77 -2.09 2.63 -17.28
C GLN A 77 -2.15 3.94 -16.46
N GLN A 78 -3.33 4.56 -16.36
CA GLN A 78 -3.53 5.85 -15.71
C GLN A 78 -3.11 5.83 -14.24
N ILE A 79 -3.30 4.72 -13.52
CA ILE A 79 -2.88 4.61 -12.12
C ILE A 79 -1.35 4.66 -11.98
N PHE A 80 -0.63 4.07 -12.93
CA PHE A 80 0.84 4.07 -12.95
C PHE A 80 1.38 5.45 -13.34
N VAL A 81 0.77 6.11 -14.33
CA VAL A 81 1.13 7.47 -14.74
C VAL A 81 0.89 8.47 -13.59
N ALA A 82 -0.26 8.37 -12.91
CA ALA A 82 -0.57 9.21 -11.75
C ALA A 82 0.39 8.99 -10.58
N ALA A 83 0.82 7.75 -10.35
CA ALA A 83 1.85 7.43 -9.35
C ALA A 83 3.20 8.06 -9.71
N LEU A 84 3.62 7.94 -10.97
CA LEU A 84 4.89 8.49 -11.46
C LEU A 84 4.92 10.02 -11.40
N ALA A 85 3.81 10.70 -11.67
CA ALA A 85 3.72 12.16 -11.61
C ALA A 85 3.85 12.75 -10.19
N LYS A 86 3.70 11.92 -9.14
CA LYS A 86 3.79 12.33 -7.74
C LYS A 86 5.19 12.08 -7.12
N LEU A 87 6.10 11.43 -7.86
CA LEU A 87 7.44 11.02 -7.39
C LEU A 87 8.48 12.15 -7.47
#